data_AF-A0A5C3N7M8-F1
#
_entry.id   AF-A0A5C3N7M8-F1
#
_cell.length_a   1.000
_cell.length_b   1.000
_cell.length_c   1.000
_cell.angle_alpha   90.00
_cell.angle_beta   90.00
_cell.angle_gamma   90.00
#
_symmetry.space_group_name_H-M   'P 1'
#
loop_
_entity.id
_entity.type
_entity.pdbx_description
1 polymer ?
#
loop_
_entity_poly.entity_id
_entity_poly.type
_entity_poly.pdbx_seq_one_letter_code
_entity_poly.pdbx_strand_id
1 'polypeptide(L)' 'TLRNRARSMRLQANVPVKLWDHFIETAAYLTVRTPTRTLVNSTPFEAYYGHKPDVSHLREIGCASFVLIQN' A
#
# COMPACT_ATOMS: atom_id res chain seq x y z
N THR A 1 -1.08 2.42 -13.78
CA THR A 1 -0.03 3.37 -13.37
C THR A 1 -0.19 3.71 -11.89
N LEU A 2 0.87 4.16 -11.21
CA LEU A 2 0.89 4.43 -9.76
C LEU A 2 -0.21 5.41 -9.32
N ARG A 3 -0.35 6.53 -10.04
CA ARG A 3 -1.36 7.57 -9.77
C ARG A 3 -2.79 7.03 -9.83
N ASN A 4 -3.08 6.11 -10.75
CA ASN A 4 -4.42 5.53 -10.86
C ASN A 4 -4.74 4.65 -9.64
N ARG A 5 -3.78 3.84 -9.16
CA ARG A 5 -3.95 3.04 -7.93
C ARG A 5 -4.24 3.93 -6.73
N ALA A 6 -3.40 4.95 -6.52
CA ALA A 6 -3.58 5.91 -5.43
C ALA A 6 -4.95 6.61 -5.51
N ARG A 7 -5.36 7.06 -6.70
CA ARG A 7 -6.67 7.70 -6.90
C ARG A 7 -7.83 6.74 -6.59
N SER A 8 -7.76 5.49 -7.07
CA SER A 8 -8.78 4.47 -6.80
C SER A 8 -8.91 4.16 -5.31
N MET A 9 -7.78 3.93 -4.62
CA MET A 9 -7.74 3.69 -3.18
C MET A 9 -8.33 4.86 -2.39
N ARG A 10 -7.99 6.11 -2.76
CA ARG A 10 -8.50 7.31 -2.10
C ARG A 10 -10.01 7.48 -2.29
N LEU A 11 -10.50 7.24 -3.50
CA LEU A 11 -11.93 7.31 -3.81
C LEU A 11 -12.71 6.22 -3.06
N GLN A 12 -12.18 5.00 -2.98
CA GLN A 12 -12.77 3.91 -2.23
C GLN A 12 -12.84 4.20 -0.72
N ALA A 13 -11.78 4.79 -0.15
CA ALA A 13 -11.75 5.19 1.25
C ALA A 13 -12.58 6.46 1.56
N ASN A 14 -13.11 7.13 0.54
CA ASN A 14 -13.86 8.39 0.67
C ASN A 14 -13.16 9.47 1.52
N VAL A 15 -11.84 9.64 1.31
CA VAL A 15 -11.06 10.60 2.10
C VAL A 15 -10.71 11.88 1.32
N PRO A 16 -10.46 13.01 2.02
CA PRO A 16 -10.14 14.28 1.40
C PRO A 16 -8.92 14.22 0.47
N VAL A 17 -8.94 15.06 -0.57
CA VAL A 17 -7.84 15.14 -1.56
C VAL A 17 -6.51 15.54 -0.94
N LYS A 18 -6.51 16.27 0.18
CA LYS A 18 -5.28 16.70 0.88
C LYS A 18 -4.37 15.55 1.31
N LEU A 19 -4.88 14.33 1.44
CA LEU A 19 -4.12 13.13 1.84
C LEU A 19 -3.55 12.35 0.64
N TRP A 20 -3.57 12.92 -0.57
CA TRP A 20 -3.22 12.21 -1.81
C TRP A 20 -1.81 11.60 -1.81
N ASP A 21 -0.88 12.25 -1.12
CA ASP A 21 0.52 11.87 -0.95
C ASP A 21 0.65 10.51 -0.24
N HIS A 22 -0.07 10.32 0.86
CA HIS A 22 -0.10 9.04 1.58
C HIS A 22 -0.63 7.89 0.71
N PHE A 23 -1.59 8.16 -0.18
CA PHE A 23 -2.09 7.14 -1.12
C PHE A 23 -1.08 6.81 -2.22
N ILE A 24 -0.26 7.78 -2.65
CA ILE A 24 0.81 7.52 -3.61
C ILE A 24 1.89 6.65 -2.96
N GLU A 25 2.29 6.96 -1.73
CA GLU A 25 3.24 6.15 -0.95
C GLU A 25 2.70 4.72 -0.74
N THR A 26 1.46 4.59 -0.29
CA THR A 26 0.81 3.28 -0.08
C THR A 26 0.74 2.50 -1.40
N ALA A 27 0.37 3.17 -2.51
CA ALA A 27 0.31 2.51 -3.81
C ALA A 27 1.71 2.04 -4.28
N ALA A 28 2.78 2.80 -3.99
CA ALA A 28 4.14 2.41 -4.33
C ALA A 28 4.58 1.20 -3.49
N TYR A 29 4.32 1.26 -2.19
CA TYR A 29 4.59 0.18 -1.24
C TYR A 29 3.93 -1.14 -1.64
N LEU A 30 2.63 -1.09 -1.96
CA LEU A 30 1.87 -2.26 -2.41
C LEU A 30 2.36 -2.75 -3.78
N THR A 31 2.79 -1.86 -4.67
CA THR A 31 3.24 -2.25 -6.02
C THR A 31 4.44 -3.20 -5.95
N VAL A 32 5.38 -2.97 -5.04
CA VAL A 32 6.56 -3.84 -4.86
C VAL A 32 6.20 -5.17 -4.19
N ARG A 33 5.10 -5.22 -3.43
CA ARG A 33 4.62 -6.41 -2.69
C ARG A 33 3.45 -7.14 -3.35
N THR A 34 3.03 -6.72 -4.54
CA THR A 34 1.97 -7.38 -5.31
C THR A 34 2.62 -8.20 -6.42
N PRO A 35 2.14 -9.44 -6.70
CA PRO A 35 2.59 -10.18 -7.86
C PRO A 35 2.40 -9.39 -9.15
N THR A 36 3.36 -9.48 -10.06
CA THR A 36 3.30 -8.78 -11.34
C THR A 36 3.36 -9.79 -12.48
N ARG A 37 2.71 -9.50 -13.61
CA ARG A 37 2.70 -10.41 -14.76
C ARG A 37 4.10 -10.71 -15.31
N THR A 38 5.05 -9.80 -15.11
CA THR A 38 6.45 -9.93 -15.52
C THR A 38 7.25 -10.90 -14.64
N LEU A 39 6.83 -11.13 -13.40
CA LEU A 39 7.48 -12.03 -12.45
C LEU A 39 6.55 -13.20 -12.16
N VAL A 40 6.85 -14.37 -12.73
CA VAL A 40 6.00 -15.55 -12.61
C VAL A 40 5.87 -15.95 -11.13
N ASN A 41 4.65 -15.83 -10.59
CA ASN A 41 4.29 -16.18 -9.22
C ASN A 41 5.17 -15.55 -8.13
N SER A 42 5.78 -14.39 -8.40
CA SER A 42 6.63 -13.70 -7.44
C SER A 42 6.39 -12.19 -7.43
N THR A 43 6.66 -11.58 -6.28
CA THR A 43 6.60 -10.13 -6.11
C THR A 43 7.97 -9.49 -6.43
N PRO A 44 8.02 -8.23 -6.89
CA PRO A 44 9.28 -7.50 -7.01
C PRO A 44 10.08 -7.47 -5.70
N PHE A 45 9.40 -7.44 -4.54
CA PHE A 45 10.03 -7.56 -3.23
C PHE A 45 10.77 -8.89 -3.09
N GLU A 46 10.11 -10.02 -3.37
CA GLU A 46 10.73 -11.35 -3.30
C GLU A 46 11.90 -11.48 -4.27
N ALA A 47 11.75 -10.97 -5.50
CA ALA A 47 12.83 -11.01 -6.49
C ALA A 47 14.07 -10.23 -6.06
N TYR A 48 13.89 -9.16 -5.27
CA TYR A 48 14.99 -8.32 -4.80
C TYR A 48 15.59 -8.78 -3.47
N TYR A 49 14.76 -9.16 -2.50
CA TYR A 49 15.20 -9.52 -1.14
C TYR A 49 15.37 -11.03 -0.90
N GLY A 50 14.90 -11.88 -1.83
CA GLY A 50 15.02 -13.33 -1.73
C GLY A 50 14.08 -14.00 -0.73
N HIS A 51 13.14 -13.26 -0.12
CA HIS A 51 12.13 -13.80 0.79
C HIS A 51 10.78 -13.10 0.61
N LYS A 52 9.70 -13.73 1.10
CA LYS A 52 8.34 -13.17 1.03
C LYS A 52 8.23 -11.90 1.87
N PRO A 53 7.48 -10.88 1.41
CA PRO A 53 7.19 -9.72 2.23
C PRO A 53 6.28 -10.10 3.40
N ASP A 54 6.58 -9.62 4.60
CA ASP A 54 5.60 -9.61 5.67
C ASP A 54 4.55 -8.53 5.40
N VAL A 55 3.28 -8.93 5.42
CA VAL A 55 2.11 -8.08 5.19
C VAL A 55 1.12 -8.12 6.37
N SER A 56 1.51 -8.73 7.49
CA SER A 56 0.68 -8.86 8.69
C SER A 56 0.27 -7.51 9.30
N HIS A 57 1.08 -6.47 9.08
CA HIS A 57 0.81 -5.10 9.51
C HIS A 57 -0.19 -4.35 8.64
N LEU A 58 -0.55 -4.86 7.45
CA LEU A 58 -1.48 -4.18 6.56
C LEU A 58 -2.90 -4.19 7.14
N ARG A 59 -3.59 -3.05 6.99
CA ARG A 59 -4.98 -2.86 7.41
C ARG A 59 -5.76 -2.21 6.27
N GLU A 60 -7.07 -2.42 6.27
CA GLU A 60 -7.95 -1.72 5.35
C GLU A 60 -7.88 -0.21 5.58
N ILE A 61 -7.88 0.57 4.50
CA ILE A 61 -7.81 2.01 4.59
C ILE A 61 -9.11 2.52 5.23
N GLY A 62 -8.98 3.28 6.31
CA GLY A 62 -10.13 3.74 7.11
C GLY A 62 -10.48 2.83 8.28
N CYS A 63 -9.67 1.81 8.60
CA CYS A 63 -9.87 1.01 9.80
C CYS A 63 -9.75 1.84 11.09
N ALA A 64 -10.34 1.35 12.18
CA ALA A 64 -10.14 1.94 13.50
C ALA A 64 -8.64 1.92 13.88
N SER A 65 -8.16 3.01 14.48
CA SER A 65 -6.78 3.18 14.90
C SER A 65 -6.70 3.77 16.30
N PHE A 66 -5.60 3.52 17.00
CA PHE A 66 -5.32 4.08 18.32
C PHE A 66 -4.42 5.31 18.15
N VAL A 67 -4.73 6.38 18.88
CA VAL A 67 -3.89 7.57 18.94
C VAL A 67 -2.95 7.43 20.13
N LEU A 68 -1.64 7.54 19.90
CA LEU A 68 -0.66 7.59 20.98
C LEU A 68 -0.72 8.96 21.65
N ILE A 69 -1.11 8.99 22.93
CA ILE A 69 -1.08 10.19 23.77
C ILE A 69 0.22 10.14 24.57
N GLN A 70 1.15 11.04 24.28
CA GLN A 70 2.37 11.18 25.07
C GLN A 70 2.10 12.06 26.29
N ASN A 71 2.45 11.57 27.47
CA ASN A 71 2.34 12.28 28.76
C ASN A 71 3.67 12.93 29.14
#